data_AF-A0A9D7T9N8-F1
#
_entry.id   AF-A0A9D7T9N8-F1
#
_cell.length_a   1.000
_cell.length_b   1.000
_cell.length_c   1.000
_cell.angle_alpha   90.00
_cell.angle_beta   90.00
_cell.angle_gamma   90.00
#
_symmetry.space_group_name_H-M   'P 1'
#
loop_
_entity.id
_entity.type
_entity.pdbx_description
1 polymer ?
#
loop_
_entity_poly.entity_id
_entity_poly.type
_entity_poly.pdbx_seq_one_letter_code
_entity_poly.pdbx_strand_id
1 'polypeptide(L)'
;MTRADRLGFWVVLTAISGLLIENGTSSSPWLFFNPFGLLYVLPLYGLHVVLLARAVLAAPRPSLPMLYVAGALLGLYEAYVTKVLWSPTWGSTDGAVVGGLHVFQTAVLVLFAHPVLAFIAPVVIAEAHLVGRSGVIAGMPPRLAAALGSPRGRGWAAALLALVLAAHHASPPDGPLVHGASALANTLVVAALIWWWHRRYAARPLPTLRDTLPGTRATIVLAGLLGLIYVASGVLIRPEGLPHQAGPHLVLAGIYAVLIAILARLIRRDRRSGPAAAHSELQPEPQLEPPQSPGQSPPLIQHRSPHR
;
A
#
# COMPACT_ATOMS: atom_id res chain seq x y z
N MET A 1 10.38 -0.49 -19.09
CA MET A 1 11.03 -0.05 -17.83
C MET A 1 12.14 -1.01 -17.44
N THR A 2 13.30 -0.50 -17.01
CA THR A 2 14.47 -1.35 -16.69
C THR A 2 14.38 -1.92 -15.26
N ARG A 3 15.25 -2.89 -14.93
CA ARG A 3 15.37 -3.40 -13.55
C ARG A 3 15.83 -2.32 -12.58
N ALA A 4 16.79 -1.49 -13.00
CA ALA A 4 17.30 -0.37 -12.19
C ALA A 4 16.20 0.65 -11.86
N ASP A 5 15.30 0.92 -12.82
CA ASP A 5 14.17 1.83 -12.57
C ASP A 5 13.19 1.29 -11.52
N ARG A 6 12.92 -0.03 -11.53
CA ARG A 6 12.07 -0.66 -10.51
C ARG A 6 12.69 -0.57 -9.13
N LEU A 7 13.97 -0.93 -9.02
CA LEU A 7 14.71 -0.86 -7.75
C LEU A 7 14.78 0.58 -7.23
N GLY A 8 15.07 1.54 -8.11
CA GLY A 8 15.06 2.96 -7.79
C GLY A 8 13.70 3.42 -7.23
N PHE A 9 12.61 3.01 -7.87
CA PHE A 9 11.27 3.32 -7.35
C PHE A 9 10.99 2.66 -6.00
N TRP A 10 11.41 1.40 -5.80
CA TRP A 10 11.22 0.72 -4.52
C TRP A 10 11.96 1.45 -3.39
N VAL A 11 13.17 1.95 -3.65
CA VAL A 11 13.91 2.78 -2.68
C VAL A 11 13.14 4.06 -2.35
N VAL A 12 12.62 4.77 -3.36
CA VAL A 12 11.84 6.00 -3.14
C VAL A 12 10.56 5.70 -2.34
N LEU A 13 9.80 4.67 -2.72
CA LEU A 13 8.56 4.28 -2.02
C LEU A 13 8.84 3.85 -0.58
N THR A 14 9.92 3.10 -0.37
CA THR A 14 10.41 2.69 0.96
C THR A 14 10.75 3.90 1.82
N ALA A 15 11.49 4.86 1.25
CA ALA A 15 11.91 6.06 1.95
C ALA A 15 10.71 6.94 2.35
N ILE A 16 9.70 7.08 1.48
CA ILE A 16 8.45 7.78 1.82
C ILE A 16 7.69 7.02 2.92
N SER A 17 7.55 5.70 2.78
CA SER A 17 6.91 4.86 3.79
C SER A 17 7.54 4.99 5.17
N GLY A 18 8.86 4.81 5.25
CA GLY A 18 9.62 4.94 6.48
C GLY A 18 9.58 6.36 7.05
N LEU A 19 9.72 7.39 6.21
CA LEU A 19 9.66 8.79 6.66
C LEU A 19 8.33 9.10 7.33
N LEU A 20 7.20 8.78 6.68
CA LEU A 20 5.89 9.19 7.16
C LEU A 20 5.52 8.55 8.49
N ILE A 21 5.85 7.28 8.67
CA ILE A 21 5.63 6.60 9.95
C ILE A 21 6.67 7.04 10.98
N GLU A 22 7.98 6.90 10.72
CA GLU A 22 9.01 7.12 11.74
C GLU A 22 9.15 8.58 12.17
N ASN A 23 8.98 9.55 11.26
CA ASN A 23 8.88 10.95 11.69
C ASN A 23 7.53 11.19 12.37
N GLY A 24 6.44 10.62 11.84
CA GLY A 24 5.09 10.83 12.40
C GLY A 24 4.89 10.26 13.79
N THR A 25 5.60 9.21 14.16
CA THR A 25 5.58 8.60 15.49
C THR A 25 6.83 8.93 16.30
N SER A 26 7.83 9.62 15.72
CA SER A 26 9.13 9.88 16.33
C SER A 26 9.83 8.63 16.88
N SER A 27 9.61 7.46 16.25
CA SER A 27 10.09 6.17 16.78
C SER A 27 11.53 5.82 16.41
N SER A 28 12.04 6.35 15.29
CA SER A 28 13.44 6.15 14.85
C SER A 28 14.06 7.48 14.43
N PRO A 29 14.61 8.27 15.36
CA PRO A 29 15.39 9.44 14.98
C PRO A 29 16.57 9.02 14.10
N TRP A 30 16.95 9.90 13.18
CA TRP A 30 18.07 9.70 12.26
C TRP A 30 17.93 8.47 11.36
N LEU A 31 16.70 8.12 10.94
CA LEU A 31 16.35 6.95 10.11
C LEU A 31 17.33 6.67 8.96
N PHE A 32 17.78 7.71 8.23
CA PHE A 32 18.69 7.55 7.08
C PHE A 32 20.18 7.67 7.44
N PHE A 33 20.50 7.94 8.71
CA PHE A 33 21.85 8.29 9.16
C PHE A 33 22.40 7.32 10.21
N ASN A 34 21.69 6.24 10.52
CA ASN A 34 22.17 5.19 11.40
C ASN A 34 22.04 3.79 10.77
N PRO A 35 22.92 2.83 11.13
CA PRO A 35 22.92 1.49 10.52
C PRO A 35 21.62 0.72 10.74
N PHE A 36 20.98 0.85 11.90
CA PHE A 36 19.75 0.14 12.20
C PHE A 36 18.58 0.64 11.32
N GLY A 37 18.50 1.96 11.12
CA GLY A 37 17.55 2.58 10.21
C GLY A 37 17.72 2.10 8.77
N LEU A 38 18.96 2.09 8.28
CA LEU A 38 19.29 1.73 6.89
C LEU A 38 19.19 0.23 6.60
N LEU A 39 19.63 -0.63 7.53
CA LEU A 39 19.77 -2.07 7.30
C LEU A 39 18.60 -2.89 7.84
N TYR A 40 17.77 -2.30 8.70
CA TYR A 40 16.67 -3.02 9.33
C TYR A 40 15.33 -2.31 9.17
N VAL A 41 15.19 -1.06 9.64
CA VAL A 41 13.91 -0.34 9.63
C VAL A 41 13.42 -0.06 8.21
N LEU A 42 14.26 0.53 7.35
CA LEU A 42 13.89 0.81 5.96
C LEU A 42 13.62 -0.48 5.16
N PRO A 43 14.45 -1.53 5.21
CA PRO A 43 14.13 -2.81 4.57
C PRO A 43 12.81 -3.42 5.07
N LEU A 44 12.53 -3.35 6.38
CA LEU A 44 11.27 -3.84 6.95
C LEU A 44 10.07 -3.14 6.30
N TYR A 45 10.05 -1.80 6.26
CA TYR A 45 8.96 -1.06 5.62
C TYR A 45 8.91 -1.30 4.11
N GLY A 46 10.07 -1.27 3.45
CA GLY A 46 10.18 -1.42 2.00
C GLY A 46 9.65 -2.76 1.50
N LEU A 47 10.00 -3.84 2.19
CA LEU A 47 9.52 -5.18 1.87
C LEU A 47 8.00 -5.28 2.07
N HIS A 48 7.47 -4.78 3.18
CA HIS A 48 6.02 -4.79 3.41
C HIS A 48 5.27 -3.96 2.36
N VAL A 49 5.65 -2.69 2.17
CA VAL A 49 4.92 -1.78 1.27
C VAL A 49 4.94 -2.28 -0.17
N VAL A 50 6.07 -2.81 -0.65
CA VAL A 50 6.18 -3.34 -2.02
C VAL A 50 5.36 -4.62 -2.22
N LEU A 51 5.41 -5.56 -1.26
CA LEU A 51 4.65 -6.82 -1.33
C LEU A 51 3.14 -6.58 -1.22
N LEU A 52 2.72 -5.73 -0.28
CA LEU A 52 1.32 -5.40 -0.07
C LEU A 52 0.76 -4.53 -1.21
N ALA A 53 1.54 -3.57 -1.73
CA ALA A 53 1.18 -2.81 -2.92
C ALA A 53 0.95 -3.75 -4.12
N ARG A 54 1.79 -4.77 -4.28
CA ARG A 54 1.58 -5.81 -5.30
C ARG A 54 0.28 -6.58 -5.09
N ALA A 55 -0.04 -6.94 -3.85
CA ALA A 55 -1.26 -7.67 -3.54
C ALA A 55 -2.51 -6.84 -3.86
N VAL A 56 -2.58 -5.58 -3.41
CA VAL A 56 -3.75 -4.71 -3.63
C VAL A 56 -3.91 -4.30 -5.10
N LEU A 57 -2.81 -4.01 -5.81
CA LEU A 57 -2.86 -3.62 -7.23
C LEU A 57 -3.14 -4.78 -8.19
N ALA A 58 -3.27 -6.00 -7.66
CA ALA A 58 -3.84 -7.12 -8.37
C ALA A 58 -5.37 -6.96 -8.60
N ALA A 59 -5.98 -5.94 -7.98
CA ALA A 59 -7.29 -5.40 -8.29
C ALA A 59 -7.15 -4.20 -9.27
N PRO A 60 -8.03 -4.06 -10.29
CA PRO A 60 -8.00 -2.93 -11.22
C PRO A 60 -8.16 -1.55 -10.57
N ARG A 61 -9.02 -1.43 -9.53
CA ARG A 61 -9.27 -0.17 -8.82
C ARG A 61 -9.32 -0.43 -7.31
N PRO A 62 -8.16 -0.61 -6.66
CA PRO A 62 -8.12 -0.98 -5.25
C PRO A 62 -8.85 0.08 -4.41
N SER A 63 -9.85 -0.37 -3.67
CA SER A 63 -10.69 0.51 -2.84
C SER A 63 -9.97 0.92 -1.56
N LEU A 64 -10.42 2.02 -0.93
CA LEU A 64 -9.86 2.46 0.36
C LEU A 64 -9.89 1.35 1.45
N PRO A 65 -10.97 0.56 1.62
CA PRO A 65 -10.95 -0.58 2.54
C PRO A 65 -9.86 -1.62 2.22
N MET A 66 -9.57 -1.86 0.93
CA MET A 66 -8.52 -2.79 0.53
C MET A 66 -7.14 -2.29 0.94
N LEU A 67 -6.86 -0.99 0.71
CA LEU A 67 -5.62 -0.37 1.15
C LEU A 67 -5.49 -0.36 2.67
N TYR A 68 -6.57 -0.06 3.37
CA TYR A 68 -6.61 -0.04 4.83
C TYR A 68 -6.30 -1.41 5.43
N VAL A 69 -6.95 -2.48 4.95
CA VAL A 69 -6.70 -3.85 5.44
C VAL A 69 -5.26 -4.28 5.13
N ALA A 70 -4.72 -3.93 3.96
CA ALA A 70 -3.33 -4.22 3.63
C ALA A 70 -2.36 -3.47 4.56
N GLY A 71 -2.63 -2.20 4.86
CA GLY A 71 -1.84 -1.46 5.84
C GLY A 71 -2.01 -1.94 7.28
N ALA A 72 -3.16 -2.51 7.64
CA ALA A 72 -3.35 -3.19 8.93
C ALA A 72 -2.51 -4.47 9.03
N LEU A 73 -2.43 -5.25 7.94
CA LEU A 73 -1.51 -6.40 7.84
C LEU A 73 -0.04 -5.97 8.00
N LEU A 74 0.33 -4.80 7.47
CA LEU A 74 1.64 -4.20 7.71
C LEU A 74 1.83 -3.99 9.22
N GLY A 75 0.91 -3.27 9.88
CA GLY A 75 1.04 -2.95 11.31
C GLY A 75 1.12 -4.16 12.25
N LEU A 76 0.62 -5.34 11.86
CA LEU A 76 0.76 -6.55 12.66
C LEU A 76 2.20 -7.03 12.82
N TYR A 77 3.16 -6.55 12.01
CA TYR A 77 4.58 -6.88 12.19
C TYR A 77 5.06 -6.52 13.60
N GLU A 78 4.47 -5.48 14.20
CA GLU A 78 4.82 -4.94 15.52
C GLU A 78 4.76 -5.99 16.63
N ALA A 79 3.96 -7.05 16.48
CA ALA A 79 3.99 -8.14 17.45
C ALA A 79 5.29 -8.97 17.38
N TYR A 80 5.71 -9.42 16.19
CA TYR A 80 6.85 -10.33 16.07
C TYR A 80 8.19 -9.62 15.92
N VAL A 81 8.20 -8.38 15.42
CA VAL A 81 9.42 -7.64 15.13
C VAL A 81 9.87 -6.87 16.37
N THR A 82 9.02 -5.96 16.88
CA THR A 82 9.33 -5.04 17.99
C THR A 82 8.76 -5.48 19.33
N LYS A 83 7.78 -6.40 19.30
CA LYS A 83 7.05 -6.98 20.45
C LYS A 83 6.14 -5.99 21.15
N VAL A 84 5.90 -4.81 20.59
CA VAL A 84 5.13 -3.76 21.29
C VAL A 84 3.65 -4.07 21.46
N LEU A 85 3.08 -5.01 20.69
CA LEU A 85 1.70 -5.43 20.89
C LEU A 85 1.52 -6.35 22.10
N TRP A 86 2.59 -7.03 22.54
CA TRP A 86 2.60 -7.92 23.71
C TRP A 86 3.32 -7.31 24.91
N SER A 87 4.38 -6.56 24.66
CA SER A 87 5.23 -5.89 25.65
C SER A 87 5.55 -4.47 25.16
N PRO A 88 4.60 -3.52 25.35
CA PRO A 88 4.74 -2.14 24.94
C PRO A 88 6.00 -1.48 25.49
N THR A 89 6.66 -0.67 24.67
CA THR A 89 7.78 0.18 25.08
C THR A 89 7.38 1.65 25.25
N TRP A 90 6.11 1.96 24.99
CA TRP A 90 5.57 3.31 25.03
C TRP A 90 4.08 3.30 25.38
N GLY A 91 3.60 4.45 25.87
CA GLY A 91 2.25 4.60 26.39
C GLY A 91 2.05 3.87 27.73
N SER A 92 0.86 4.00 28.30
CA SER A 92 0.52 3.27 29.52
C SER A 92 0.39 1.77 29.24
N THR A 93 0.92 0.96 30.15
CA THR A 93 0.77 -0.50 30.16
C THR A 93 -0.43 -0.97 30.99
N ASP A 94 -1.07 -0.08 31.74
CA ASP A 94 -2.18 -0.39 32.66
C ASP A 94 -3.55 -0.50 31.93
N GLY A 95 -3.53 -0.33 30.60
CA GLY A 95 -4.70 -0.44 29.76
C GLY A 95 -5.22 -1.88 29.57
N ALA A 96 -6.33 -2.00 28.85
CA ALA A 96 -6.94 -3.30 28.56
C ALA A 96 -5.99 -4.20 27.74
N VAL A 97 -5.91 -5.47 28.16
CA VAL A 97 -5.20 -6.55 27.46
C VAL A 97 -6.21 -7.63 27.09
N VAL A 98 -6.27 -7.99 25.81
CA VAL A 98 -7.20 -9.01 25.28
C VAL A 98 -6.42 -10.05 24.51
N GLY A 99 -6.50 -11.31 24.92
CA GLY A 99 -5.77 -12.40 24.27
C GLY A 99 -4.25 -12.21 24.28
N GLY A 100 -3.73 -11.50 25.30
CA GLY A 100 -2.32 -11.13 25.42
C GLY A 100 -1.91 -9.86 24.65
N LEU A 101 -2.80 -9.25 23.86
CA LEU A 101 -2.51 -8.03 23.11
C LEU A 101 -2.95 -6.79 23.87
N HIS A 102 -2.07 -5.80 23.97
CA HIS A 102 -2.42 -4.49 24.51
C HIS A 102 -3.30 -3.73 23.52
N VAL A 103 -4.55 -3.46 23.93
CA VAL A 103 -5.61 -2.97 23.03
C VAL A 103 -5.28 -1.59 22.47
N PHE A 104 -4.75 -0.68 23.31
CA PHE A 104 -4.44 0.68 22.89
C PHE A 104 -3.33 0.72 21.83
N GLN A 105 -2.20 0.07 22.10
CA GLN A 105 -1.07 -0.02 21.16
C GLN A 105 -1.48 -0.75 19.88
N THR A 106 -2.29 -1.81 19.99
CA THR A 106 -2.84 -2.51 18.82
C THR A 106 -3.72 -1.58 17.98
N ALA A 107 -4.64 -0.84 18.60
CA ALA A 107 -5.51 0.08 17.88
C ALA A 107 -4.70 1.20 17.19
N VAL A 108 -3.74 1.81 17.89
CA VAL A 108 -2.90 2.87 17.33
C VAL A 108 -2.03 2.34 16.20
N LEU A 109 -1.30 1.24 16.41
CA LEU A 109 -0.32 0.76 15.43
C LEU A 109 -0.98 0.02 14.26
N VAL A 110 -1.92 -0.88 14.53
CA VAL A 110 -2.50 -1.78 13.52
C VAL A 110 -3.70 -1.14 12.82
N LEU A 111 -4.46 -0.28 13.49
CA LEU A 111 -5.69 0.31 12.93
C LEU A 111 -5.55 1.79 12.55
N PHE A 112 -4.42 2.45 12.86
CA PHE A 112 -4.24 3.86 12.52
C PHE A 112 -2.88 4.16 11.89
N ALA A 113 -1.80 4.16 12.67
CA ALA A 113 -0.49 4.65 12.26
C ALA A 113 0.04 3.90 11.04
N HIS A 114 0.14 2.57 11.07
CA HIS A 114 0.64 1.80 9.93
C HIS A 114 -0.30 1.83 8.72
N PRO A 115 -1.62 1.61 8.86
CA PRO A 115 -2.52 1.73 7.72
C PRO A 115 -2.42 3.06 6.99
N VAL A 116 -2.41 4.16 7.74
CA VAL A 116 -2.47 5.50 7.17
C VAL A 116 -1.09 5.97 6.72
N LEU A 117 -0.10 5.97 7.61
CA LEU A 117 1.21 6.60 7.38
C LEU A 117 2.21 5.67 6.67
N ALA A 118 2.22 4.38 7.00
CA ALA A 118 3.19 3.44 6.42
C ALA A 118 2.68 2.77 5.13
N PHE A 119 1.40 2.85 4.80
CA PHE A 119 0.87 2.17 3.61
C PHE A 119 0.01 3.04 2.68
N ILE A 120 -1.13 3.56 3.15
CA ILE A 120 -2.04 4.34 2.31
C ILE A 120 -1.34 5.60 1.79
N ALA A 121 -0.82 6.46 2.67
CA ALA A 121 -0.22 7.72 2.25
C ALA A 121 0.97 7.53 1.29
N PRO A 122 1.94 6.61 1.52
CA PRO A 122 3.02 6.36 0.57
C PRO A 122 2.56 5.94 -0.82
N VAL A 123 1.61 5.00 -0.91
CA VAL A 123 1.09 4.51 -2.20
C VAL A 123 0.32 5.62 -2.93
N VAL A 124 -0.43 6.43 -2.19
CA VAL A 124 -1.22 7.54 -2.73
C VAL A 124 -0.34 8.69 -3.20
N ILE A 125 0.67 9.06 -2.41
CA ILE A 125 1.67 10.07 -2.78
C ILE A 125 2.42 9.60 -4.03
N ALA A 126 2.81 8.32 -4.08
CA ALA A 126 3.43 7.77 -5.26
C ALA A 126 2.54 7.89 -6.51
N GLU A 127 1.25 7.54 -6.42
CA GLU A 127 0.32 7.69 -7.55
C GLU A 127 0.05 9.16 -7.93
N ALA A 128 -0.04 10.04 -6.94
CA ALA A 128 -0.36 11.44 -7.17
C ALA A 128 0.81 12.25 -7.75
N HIS A 129 2.05 11.84 -7.45
CA HIS A 129 3.23 12.68 -7.71
C HIS A 129 4.35 11.96 -8.47
N LEU A 130 4.55 10.66 -8.31
CA LEU A 130 5.76 9.99 -8.79
C LEU A 130 5.54 9.10 -10.02
N VAL A 131 4.34 8.58 -10.20
CA VAL A 131 4.01 7.63 -11.27
C VAL A 131 2.73 8.04 -12.00
N GLY A 132 2.45 7.36 -13.11
CA GLY A 132 1.17 7.43 -13.81
C GLY A 132 0.02 6.77 -13.04
N ARG A 133 -1.21 7.10 -13.45
CA ARG A 133 -2.45 6.58 -12.84
C ARG A 133 -2.51 5.05 -12.93
N SER A 134 -2.74 4.43 -11.78
CA SER A 134 -2.85 2.98 -11.59
C SER A 134 -4.21 2.58 -10.97
N GLY A 135 -5.08 3.54 -10.70
CA GLY A 135 -6.42 3.29 -10.17
C GLY A 135 -6.52 3.33 -8.64
N VAL A 136 -5.45 3.66 -7.91
CA VAL A 136 -5.48 3.79 -6.44
C VAL A 136 -6.37 4.94 -6.02
N ILE A 137 -6.10 6.15 -6.51
CA ILE A 137 -6.89 7.36 -6.27
C ILE A 137 -8.29 7.21 -6.87
N ALA A 138 -8.41 6.53 -8.02
CA ALA A 138 -9.71 6.30 -8.65
C ALA A 138 -10.60 5.31 -7.86
N GLY A 139 -10.00 4.43 -7.04
CA GLY A 139 -10.71 3.50 -6.15
C GLY A 139 -11.13 4.13 -4.82
N MET A 140 -10.76 5.38 -4.56
CA MET A 140 -11.16 6.09 -3.34
C MET A 140 -12.60 6.60 -3.40
N PRO A 141 -13.20 6.93 -2.24
CA PRO A 141 -14.47 7.66 -2.21
C PRO A 141 -14.40 8.92 -3.09
N PRO A 142 -15.46 9.27 -3.86
CA PRO A 142 -15.40 10.32 -4.88
C PRO A 142 -14.91 11.68 -4.36
N ARG A 143 -15.32 12.06 -3.14
CA ARG A 143 -14.87 13.31 -2.49
C ARG A 143 -13.37 13.33 -2.24
N LEU A 144 -12.81 12.19 -1.80
CA LEU A 144 -11.39 12.06 -1.52
C LEU A 144 -10.58 12.02 -2.83
N ALA A 145 -11.07 11.26 -3.83
CA ALA A 145 -10.46 11.21 -5.16
C ALA A 145 -10.40 12.61 -5.81
N ALA A 146 -11.50 13.39 -5.71
CA ALA A 146 -11.57 14.76 -6.20
C ALA A 146 -10.61 15.69 -5.44
N ALA A 147 -10.58 15.61 -4.11
CA ALA A 147 -9.66 16.41 -3.29
C ALA A 147 -8.19 16.14 -3.68
N LEU A 148 -7.78 14.87 -3.73
CA LEU A 148 -6.42 14.46 -4.10
C LEU A 148 -6.08 14.71 -5.58
N GLY A 149 -7.08 14.80 -6.45
CA GLY A 149 -6.91 15.17 -7.86
C GLY A 149 -6.69 16.68 -8.07
N SER A 150 -7.15 17.53 -7.16
CA SER A 150 -7.07 18.99 -7.29
C SER A 150 -5.77 19.56 -6.68
N PRO A 151 -5.19 20.64 -7.22
CA PRO A 151 -4.03 21.31 -6.60
C PRO A 151 -4.33 21.82 -5.18
N ARG A 152 -5.52 22.40 -4.95
CA ARG A 152 -5.94 22.91 -3.63
C ARG A 152 -6.08 21.78 -2.61
N GLY A 153 -6.75 20.69 -2.96
CA GLY A 153 -6.93 19.56 -2.04
C GLY A 153 -5.61 18.86 -1.72
N ARG A 154 -4.67 18.77 -2.67
CA ARG A 154 -3.30 18.31 -2.39
C ARG A 154 -2.56 19.23 -1.41
N GLY A 155 -2.71 20.55 -1.55
CA GLY A 155 -2.16 21.52 -0.59
C GLY A 155 -2.72 21.34 0.82
N TRP A 156 -4.04 21.16 0.96
CA TRP A 156 -4.67 20.89 2.25
C TRP A 156 -4.25 19.55 2.86
N ALA A 157 -4.14 18.50 2.05
CA ALA A 157 -3.67 17.20 2.52
C ALA A 157 -2.22 17.29 3.04
N ALA A 158 -1.35 18.02 2.33
CA ALA A 158 0.02 18.26 2.77
C ALA A 158 0.07 19.10 4.06
N ALA A 159 -0.75 20.14 4.18
CA ALA A 159 -0.83 20.96 5.38
C ALA A 159 -1.34 20.17 6.59
N LEU A 160 -2.38 19.34 6.42
CA LEU A 160 -2.90 18.48 7.48
C LEU A 160 -1.85 17.45 7.92
N LEU A 161 -1.16 16.82 6.96
CA LEU A 161 -0.07 15.90 7.27
C LEU A 161 1.03 16.62 8.05
N ALA A 162 1.49 17.79 7.57
CA ALA A 162 2.50 18.59 8.25
C ALA A 162 2.07 18.97 9.69
N LEU A 163 0.80 19.32 9.90
CA LEU A 163 0.26 19.62 11.22
C LEU A 163 0.29 18.40 12.15
N VAL A 164 -0.13 17.23 11.66
CA VAL A 164 -0.11 15.99 12.43
C VAL A 164 1.33 15.62 12.82
N LEU A 165 2.27 15.74 11.89
CA LEU A 165 3.70 15.50 12.15
C LEU A 165 4.25 16.50 13.18
N ALA A 166 3.95 17.80 13.02
CA ALA A 166 4.40 18.84 13.94
C ALA A 166 3.87 18.63 15.36
N ALA A 167 2.61 18.25 15.52
CA ALA A 167 2.01 17.96 16.81
C ALA A 167 2.72 16.81 17.55
N HIS A 168 3.13 15.76 16.82
CA HIS A 168 3.85 14.63 17.42
C HIS A 168 5.29 14.99 17.83
N HIS A 169 5.91 15.97 17.19
CA HIS A 169 7.26 16.44 17.52
C HIS A 169 7.32 17.43 18.70
N ALA A 170 6.20 17.82 19.29
CA ALA A 170 6.16 18.86 20.33
C ALA A 170 6.58 18.40 21.74
N SER A 171 6.69 17.09 22.01
CA SER A 171 7.04 16.59 23.36
C SER A 171 7.85 15.28 23.41
N PRO A 172 8.95 15.14 22.65
CA PRO A 172 9.77 13.94 22.73
C PRO A 172 10.79 13.98 23.90
N PRO A 173 11.22 12.81 24.41
CA PRO A 173 12.15 12.71 25.55
C PRO A 173 13.50 13.38 25.33
N ASP A 174 14.05 13.28 24.11
CA ASP A 174 15.36 13.84 23.73
C ASP A 174 15.30 15.32 23.34
N GLY A 175 14.13 15.95 23.52
CA GLY A 175 13.90 17.37 23.28
C GLY A 175 13.52 17.71 21.83
N PRO A 176 12.77 18.81 21.62
CA PRO A 176 12.17 19.15 20.33
C PRO A 176 13.20 19.49 19.25
N LEU A 177 14.39 19.99 19.64
CA LEU A 177 15.45 20.35 18.69
C LEU A 177 16.06 19.13 18.00
N VAL A 178 16.35 18.06 18.74
CA VAL A 178 16.95 16.83 18.19
C VAL A 178 15.96 16.15 17.24
N HIS A 179 14.70 16.02 17.66
CA HIS A 179 13.66 15.43 16.83
C HIS A 179 13.33 16.29 15.61
N GLY A 180 13.30 17.62 15.76
CA GLY A 180 13.13 18.54 14.64
C GLY A 180 14.28 18.45 13.63
N ALA A 181 15.53 18.40 14.10
CA ALA A 181 16.70 18.25 13.24
C ALA A 181 16.71 16.91 12.51
N SER A 182 16.42 15.81 13.22
CA SER A 182 16.26 14.47 12.63
C SER A 182 15.14 14.45 11.59
N ALA A 183 13.97 15.00 11.91
CA ALA A 183 12.83 15.03 11.01
C ALA A 183 13.15 15.83 9.73
N LEU A 184 13.81 16.98 9.87
CA LEU A 184 14.29 17.79 8.74
C LEU A 184 15.29 17.01 7.89
N ALA A 185 16.32 16.41 8.51
CA ALA A 185 17.34 15.65 7.80
C ALA A 185 16.74 14.47 7.01
N ASN A 186 15.85 13.69 7.63
CA ASN A 186 15.13 12.61 6.97
C ASN A 186 14.27 13.13 5.81
N THR A 187 13.59 14.26 5.99
CA THR A 187 12.76 14.88 4.95
C THR A 187 13.60 15.33 3.76
N LEU A 188 14.79 15.92 3.99
CA LEU A 188 15.70 16.32 2.94
C LEU A 188 16.21 15.13 2.11
N VAL A 189 16.50 13.99 2.75
CA VAL A 189 16.88 12.76 2.04
C VAL A 189 15.75 12.30 1.13
N VAL A 190 14.51 12.22 1.62
CA VAL A 190 13.36 11.83 0.80
C VAL A 190 13.08 12.84 -0.32
N ALA A 191 13.19 14.14 -0.04
CA ALA A 191 13.04 15.18 -1.05
C ALA A 191 14.10 15.04 -2.17
N ALA A 192 15.35 14.74 -1.81
CA ALA A 192 16.41 14.47 -2.78
C ALA A 192 16.12 13.23 -3.64
N LEU A 193 15.60 12.15 -3.04
CA LEU A 193 15.20 10.94 -3.76
C LEU A 193 14.01 11.18 -4.71
N ILE A 194 13.01 11.94 -4.27
CA ILE A 194 11.87 12.36 -5.10
C ILE A 194 12.35 13.24 -6.27
N TRP A 195 13.20 14.22 -5.99
CA TRP A 195 13.80 15.08 -7.01
C TRP A 195 14.59 14.26 -8.05
N TRP A 196 15.41 13.32 -7.58
CA TRP A 196 16.16 12.41 -8.45
C TRP A 196 15.23 11.59 -9.35
N TRP A 197 14.14 11.06 -8.80
CA TRP A 197 13.14 10.31 -9.56
C TRP A 197 12.48 11.18 -10.64
N HIS A 198 12.06 12.40 -10.29
CA HIS A 198 11.49 13.35 -11.25
C HIS A 198 12.48 13.72 -12.36
N ARG A 199 13.73 14.00 -12.02
CA ARG A 199 14.78 14.30 -13.01
C ARG A 199 14.97 13.14 -13.98
N ARG A 200 14.92 11.90 -13.50
CA ARG A 200 15.08 10.71 -14.34
C ARG A 200 13.95 10.53 -15.36
N TYR A 201 12.74 10.97 -15.03
CA TYR A 201 11.56 10.88 -15.90
C TYR A 201 11.12 12.21 -16.52
N ALA A 202 11.90 13.28 -16.41
CA ALA A 202 11.54 14.60 -16.96
C ALA A 202 11.29 14.58 -18.48
N ALA A 203 12.01 13.72 -19.21
CA ALA A 203 11.89 13.56 -20.66
C ALA A 203 11.30 12.20 -21.07
N ARG A 204 10.65 11.48 -20.14
CA ARG A 204 10.11 10.13 -20.36
C ARG A 204 8.68 10.04 -19.85
N PRO A 205 7.82 9.20 -20.45
CA PRO A 205 6.51 8.93 -19.87
C PRO A 205 6.67 8.33 -18.47
N LEU A 206 5.86 8.79 -17.53
CA LEU A 206 5.84 8.24 -16.17
C LEU A 206 5.34 6.78 -16.22
N PRO A 207 6.07 5.83 -15.60
CA PRO A 207 5.57 4.47 -15.46
C PRO A 207 4.37 4.47 -14.52
N THR A 208 3.47 3.50 -14.61
CA THR A 208 2.42 3.31 -13.61
C THR A 208 2.99 2.59 -12.38
N LEU A 209 2.31 2.67 -11.22
CA LEU A 209 2.66 1.84 -10.05
C LEU A 209 2.66 0.35 -10.42
N ARG A 210 1.77 -0.11 -11.31
CA ARG A 210 1.76 -1.51 -11.74
C ARG A 210 3.03 -1.91 -12.48
N ASP A 211 3.57 -1.02 -13.29
CA ASP A 211 4.81 -1.27 -14.02
C ASP A 211 6.01 -1.39 -13.07
N THR A 212 5.96 -0.71 -11.93
CA THR A 212 7.05 -0.67 -10.94
C THR A 212 7.06 -1.86 -10.00
N LEU A 213 5.95 -2.57 -9.82
CA LEU A 213 5.87 -3.71 -8.92
C LEU A 213 6.78 -4.89 -9.30
N PRO A 214 7.21 -5.71 -8.33
CA PRO A 214 8.01 -6.90 -8.59
C PRO A 214 7.22 -7.93 -9.39
N GLY A 215 7.89 -8.65 -10.30
CA GLY A 215 7.33 -9.86 -10.92
C GLY A 215 7.38 -11.06 -9.96
N THR A 216 6.78 -12.20 -10.34
CA THR A 216 6.60 -13.37 -9.47
C THR A 216 7.88 -13.84 -8.77
N ARG A 217 8.98 -14.02 -9.51
CA ARG A 217 10.27 -14.44 -8.93
C ARG A 217 10.78 -13.44 -7.89
N ALA A 218 10.75 -12.15 -8.22
CA ALA A 218 11.17 -11.10 -7.30
C ALA A 218 10.26 -11.04 -6.06
N THR A 219 8.95 -11.24 -6.21
CA THR A 219 8.01 -11.33 -5.09
C THR A 219 8.38 -12.44 -4.12
N ILE A 220 8.72 -13.63 -4.61
CA ILE A 220 9.14 -14.76 -3.76
C ILE A 220 10.42 -14.39 -2.99
N VAL A 221 11.41 -13.80 -3.65
CA VAL A 221 12.66 -13.35 -3.01
C VAL A 221 12.37 -12.30 -1.92
N LEU A 222 11.59 -11.27 -2.23
CA LEU A 222 11.25 -10.21 -1.27
C LEU A 222 10.45 -10.78 -0.09
N ALA A 223 9.53 -11.72 -0.32
CA ALA A 223 8.80 -12.40 0.74
C ALA A 223 9.73 -13.26 1.62
N GLY A 224 10.70 -13.96 1.03
CA GLY A 224 11.71 -14.71 1.76
C GLY A 224 12.60 -13.81 2.62
N LEU A 225 13.04 -12.67 2.08
CA LEU A 225 13.78 -11.65 2.83
C LEU A 225 12.95 -11.08 3.98
N LEU A 226 11.66 -10.84 3.77
CA LEU A 226 10.76 -10.39 4.82
C LEU A 226 10.62 -11.44 5.93
N GLY A 227 10.43 -12.71 5.56
CA GLY A 227 10.38 -13.82 6.51
C GLY A 227 11.68 -13.95 7.32
N LEU A 228 12.84 -13.76 6.67
CA LEU A 228 14.14 -13.74 7.35
C LEU A 228 14.23 -12.62 8.38
N ILE A 229 13.75 -11.40 8.05
CA ILE A 229 13.69 -10.30 9.02
C ILE A 229 12.84 -10.73 10.21
N TYR A 230 11.62 -11.26 10.03
CA TYR A 230 10.78 -11.70 11.14
C TYR A 230 11.47 -12.72 12.05
N VAL A 231 12.13 -13.72 11.48
CA VAL A 231 12.87 -14.73 12.25
C VAL A 231 14.04 -14.10 13.00
N ALA A 232 14.86 -13.29 12.32
CA ALA A 232 15.99 -12.59 12.91
C ALA A 232 15.53 -11.66 14.05
N SER A 233 14.45 -10.90 13.84
CA SER A 233 13.85 -10.05 14.86
C SER A 233 13.39 -10.87 16.07
N GLY A 234 12.74 -12.01 15.84
CA GLY A 234 12.29 -12.91 16.91
C GLY A 234 13.41 -13.31 17.87
N VAL A 235 14.60 -13.57 17.33
CA VAL A 235 15.76 -14.03 18.12
C VAL A 235 16.62 -12.88 18.64
N LEU A 236 16.85 -11.85 17.82
CA LEU A 236 17.86 -10.81 18.08
C LEU A 236 17.29 -9.54 18.71
N ILE A 237 16.01 -9.25 18.49
CA ILE A 237 15.40 -7.97 18.88
C ILE A 237 14.35 -8.21 19.97
N ARG A 238 14.70 -7.84 21.20
CA ARG A 238 13.86 -7.99 22.40
C ARG A 238 13.21 -9.37 22.51
N PRO A 239 13.98 -10.47 22.52
CA PRO A 239 13.43 -11.81 22.66
C PRO A 239 12.60 -11.97 23.94
N GLU A 240 12.93 -11.24 25.00
CA GLU A 240 12.20 -11.21 26.27
C GLU A 240 10.77 -10.66 26.15
N GLY A 241 10.46 -9.91 25.09
CA GLY A 241 9.12 -9.40 24.82
C GLY A 241 8.19 -10.43 24.16
N LEU A 242 8.70 -11.62 23.79
CA LEU A 242 7.88 -12.67 23.20
C LEU A 242 7.06 -13.41 24.28
N PRO A 243 5.76 -13.66 24.04
CA PRO A 243 4.98 -14.53 24.90
C PRO A 243 5.57 -15.95 24.95
N HIS A 244 5.67 -16.52 26.14
CA HIS A 244 6.09 -17.92 26.32
C HIS A 244 4.90 -18.90 26.13
N GLN A 245 3.67 -18.39 26.16
CA GLN A 245 2.45 -19.17 26.04
C GLN A 245 1.95 -19.15 24.59
N ALA A 246 1.35 -20.25 24.12
CA ALA A 246 0.81 -20.34 22.77
C ALA A 246 -0.40 -19.40 22.53
N GLY A 247 -1.18 -19.08 23.57
CA GLY A 247 -2.42 -18.31 23.47
C GLY A 247 -2.27 -16.99 22.69
N PRO A 248 -1.38 -16.06 23.11
CA PRO A 248 -1.17 -14.80 22.39
C PRO A 248 -0.75 -14.96 20.93
N HIS A 249 0.04 -15.99 20.61
CA HIS A 249 0.41 -16.30 19.23
C HIS A 249 -0.79 -16.75 18.39
N LEU A 250 -1.67 -17.59 18.96
CA LEU A 250 -2.88 -18.06 18.29
C LEU A 250 -3.88 -16.92 18.04
N VAL A 251 -4.03 -16.01 19.01
CA VAL A 251 -4.88 -14.82 18.85
C VAL A 251 -4.37 -13.95 17.70
N LEU A 252 -3.07 -13.66 17.68
CA LEU A 252 -2.45 -12.87 16.61
C LEU A 252 -2.57 -13.57 15.24
N ALA A 253 -2.33 -14.89 15.18
CA ALA A 253 -2.52 -15.68 13.97
C ALA A 253 -3.97 -15.64 13.47
N GLY A 254 -4.95 -15.66 14.38
CA GLY A 254 -6.36 -15.46 14.07
C GLY A 254 -6.64 -14.10 13.43
N ILE A 255 -6.06 -13.02 13.98
CA ILE A 255 -6.19 -11.66 13.41
C ILE A 255 -5.58 -11.60 12.00
N TYR A 256 -4.37 -12.16 11.81
CA TYR A 256 -3.76 -12.27 10.48
C TYR A 256 -4.69 -13.01 9.50
N ALA A 257 -5.22 -14.17 9.89
CA ALA A 257 -6.10 -14.97 9.04
C ALA A 257 -7.37 -14.20 8.65
N VAL A 258 -7.99 -13.48 9.58
CA VAL A 258 -9.17 -12.64 9.32
C VAL A 258 -8.84 -11.52 8.35
N LEU A 259 -7.78 -10.74 8.59
CA LEU A 259 -7.39 -9.64 7.70
C LEU A 259 -7.01 -10.13 6.30
N ILE A 260 -6.26 -11.23 6.20
CA ILE A 260 -5.93 -11.87 4.91
C ILE A 260 -7.21 -12.33 4.19
N ALA A 261 -8.14 -12.96 4.90
CA ALA A 261 -9.40 -13.41 4.33
C ALA A 261 -10.27 -12.24 3.82
N ILE A 262 -10.34 -11.15 4.58
CA ILE A 262 -11.03 -9.91 4.17
C ILE A 262 -10.36 -9.34 2.91
N LEU A 263 -9.03 -9.19 2.91
CA LEU A 263 -8.29 -8.65 1.76
C LEU A 263 -8.51 -9.51 0.50
N ALA A 264 -8.41 -10.84 0.63
CA ALA A 264 -8.65 -11.77 -0.46
C ALA A 264 -10.10 -11.69 -0.98
N ARG A 265 -11.09 -11.53 -0.11
CA ARG A 265 -12.50 -11.31 -0.51
C ARG A 265 -12.67 -9.99 -1.26
N LEU A 266 -12.09 -8.90 -0.78
CA LEU A 266 -12.15 -7.59 -1.44
C LEU A 266 -11.51 -7.63 -2.83
N ILE A 267 -10.33 -8.23 -2.99
CA ILE A 267 -9.65 -8.38 -4.28
C ILE A 267 -10.49 -9.24 -5.25
N ARG A 268 -11.04 -10.35 -4.77
CA ARG A 268 -11.90 -11.22 -5.62
C ARG A 268 -13.17 -10.51 -6.07
N ARG A 269 -13.80 -9.72 -5.20
CA ARG A 269 -15.00 -8.94 -5.55
C ARG A 269 -14.70 -7.90 -6.63
N ASP A 270 -13.62 -7.14 -6.49
CA ASP A 270 -13.25 -6.10 -7.47
C ASP A 270 -12.97 -6.70 -8.86
N ARG A 271 -12.29 -7.85 -8.91
CA ARG A 271 -12.05 -8.57 -10.18
C ARG A 271 -13.32 -9.03 -10.87
N ARG A 272 -14.36 -9.43 -10.11
CA ARG A 272 -15.65 -9.86 -10.66
C ARG A 272 -16.48 -8.69 -11.17
N SER A 273 -16.40 -7.53 -10.54
CA SER A 273 -17.13 -6.32 -10.95
C SER A 273 -16.42 -5.51 -12.05
N GLY A 274 -15.32 -6.02 -12.60
CA GLY A 274 -14.57 -5.37 -13.68
C GLY A 274 -15.31 -5.35 -15.02
N PRO A 275 -14.83 -4.55 -16.00
CA PRO A 275 -15.50 -4.33 -17.29
C PRO A 275 -15.79 -5.59 -18.12
N ALA A 276 -15.10 -6.70 -17.86
CA ALA A 276 -15.40 -7.99 -18.49
C ALA A 276 -16.77 -8.56 -18.08
N ALA A 277 -17.24 -8.32 -16.85
CA ALA A 277 -18.58 -8.72 -16.41
C ALA A 277 -19.67 -7.81 -17.01
N ALA A 278 -19.38 -6.52 -17.16
CA ALA A 278 -20.28 -5.57 -17.82
C ALA A 278 -20.51 -5.90 -19.31
N HIS A 279 -19.52 -6.50 -20.00
CA HIS A 279 -19.69 -7.01 -21.36
C HIS A 279 -20.51 -8.30 -21.44
N SER A 280 -20.54 -9.12 -20.39
CA SER A 280 -21.40 -10.31 -20.34
C SER A 280 -22.87 -9.97 -20.07
N GLU A 281 -23.16 -8.89 -19.34
CA GLU A 281 -24.55 -8.42 -19.11
C GLU A 281 -25.12 -7.58 -20.27
N LEU A 282 -24.27 -7.03 -21.15
CA LEU A 282 -24.68 -6.22 -22.29
C LEU A 282 -24.67 -6.97 -23.62
N GLN A 283 -24.42 -8.29 -23.64
CA GLN A 283 -24.78 -9.07 -24.82
C GLN A 283 -26.31 -9.08 -24.92
N PRO A 284 -26.89 -8.51 -25.99
CA PRO A 284 -28.32 -8.63 -26.22
C PRO A 284 -28.66 -10.12 -26.18
N GLU A 285 -29.70 -10.47 -25.44
CA GLU A 285 -30.33 -11.78 -25.56
C GLU A 285 -30.41 -12.11 -27.06
N PRO A 286 -29.91 -13.28 -27.51
CA PRO A 286 -29.95 -13.61 -28.93
C PRO A 286 -31.39 -13.46 -29.37
N GLN A 287 -31.65 -12.44 -30.21
CA GLN A 287 -32.95 -12.22 -30.79
C GLN A 287 -33.31 -13.52 -31.48
N LEU A 288 -34.24 -14.27 -30.89
CA LEU A 288 -34.86 -15.41 -31.54
C LEU A 288 -35.39 -14.87 -32.86
N GLU A 289 -34.74 -15.29 -33.95
CA GLU A 289 -35.16 -14.93 -35.30
C GLU A 289 -36.66 -15.24 -35.38
N PRO A 290 -37.51 -14.25 -35.71
CA PRO A 290 -38.92 -14.52 -35.90
C PRO A 290 -39.03 -15.60 -36.98
N PRO A 291 -39.93 -16.58 -36.80
CA PRO A 291 -40.07 -17.69 -37.73
C PRO A 291 -40.23 -17.14 -39.15
N GLN A 292 -39.33 -17.55 -40.05
CA GLN A 292 -39.38 -17.16 -41.44
C GLN A 292 -40.74 -17.56 -42.01
N SER A 293 -41.54 -16.56 -42.37
CA SER A 293 -42.79 -16.78 -43.09
C SER A 293 -42.48 -17.48 -44.42
N PRO A 294 -43.06 -18.66 -44.69
CA PRO A 294 -42.83 -19.38 -45.93
C PRO A 294 -43.54 -18.62 -47.08
N GLY A 295 -42.78 -17.90 -47.90
CA GLY A 295 -43.40 -17.22 -49.05
C GLY A 295 -42.59 -16.23 -49.88
N GLN A 296 -41.29 -16.03 -49.66
CA GLN A 296 -40.51 -15.15 -50.54
C GLN A 296 -39.65 -15.95 -51.52
N SER A 297 -40.17 -16.05 -52.74
CA SER A 297 -39.45 -16.58 -53.90
C SER A 297 -38.25 -15.70 -54.25
N PRO A 298 -37.10 -16.29 -54.64
CA PRO A 298 -35.90 -15.54 -54.98
C PRO A 298 -36.07 -14.74 -56.28
N PRO A 299 -35.40 -13.57 -56.42
CA PRO A 299 -35.50 -12.75 -57.61
C PRO A 299 -34.74 -13.40 -58.79
N LEU A 300 -35.36 -13.33 -59.96
CA LEU A 300 -34.77 -13.78 -61.23
C LEU A 300 -33.46 -13.04 -61.53
N ILE A 301 -32.41 -13.81 -61.79
CA ILE A 301 -31.14 -13.36 -62.34
C ILE A 301 -31.38 -12.87 -63.78
N GLN A 302 -31.27 -11.55 -64.02
CA GLN A 302 -31.25 -11.01 -65.37
C GLN A 302 -29.83 -11.09 -65.96
N HIS A 303 -29.68 -11.95 -66.96
CA HIS A 303 -28.52 -12.03 -67.84
C HIS A 303 -28.40 -10.75 -68.68
N ARG A 304 -27.31 -9.98 -68.50
CA ARG A 304 -26.91 -8.94 -69.46
C ARG A 304 -25.99 -9.55 -70.52
N SER A 305 -26.40 -9.47 -71.77
CA SER A 305 -25.59 -9.81 -72.96
C SER A 305 -24.52 -8.74 -73.24
N PRO A 306 -23.40 -9.10 -73.88
CA PRO A 306 -22.37 -8.16 -74.29
C PRO A 306 -22.67 -7.59 -75.69
N HIS A 307 -22.59 -6.26 -75.85
CA HIS A 307 -22.47 -5.63 -77.15
C HIS A 307 -21.06 -5.06 -77.34
N ARG A 308 -20.64 -5.19 -78.61
CA ARG A 308 -19.36 -4.92 -79.24
C ARG A 308 -18.84 -3.49 -79.06
#